data_AF-A0A2S0L145-F1
#
_entry.id   AF-A0A2S0L145-F1
#
_cell.length_a   1.000
_cell.length_b   1.000
_cell.length_c   1.000
_cell.angle_alpha   90.00
_cell.angle_beta   90.00
_cell.angle_gamma   90.00
#
_symmetry.space_group_name_H-M   'P 1'
#
loop_
_entity.id
_entity.type
_entity.pdbx_description
1 polymer ?
#
loop_
_entity_poly.entity_id
_entity_poly.type
_entity_poly.pdbx_seq_one_letter_code
_entity_poly.pdbx_strand_id
1 'polypeptide(L)'
;MNRVTEPDGKTVLLLRNLKDAGCDTAMTEQFLAYEREKKTQAQRRLLLRQRDSLLRAVHENQERIDCLDFLLYSVEGKIKTAKGEK
;
A
#
# COMPACT_ATOMS: atom_id res chain seq x y z
N MET A 1 15.19 35.57 -16.96
CA MET A 1 14.45 35.05 -15.79
C MET A 1 13.76 33.75 -16.19
N ASN A 2 14.17 32.61 -15.62
CA ASN A 2 13.56 31.31 -15.91
C ASN A 2 12.12 31.29 -15.38
N ARG A 3 11.14 31.12 -16.28
CA ARG A 3 9.77 30.77 -15.88
C ARG A 3 9.83 29.39 -15.25
N VAL A 4 9.63 29.33 -13.94
CA VAL A 4 9.24 28.10 -13.26
C VAL A 4 7.88 27.73 -13.87
N THR A 5 7.87 26.75 -14.76
CA THR A 5 6.65 26.25 -15.37
C THR A 5 5.88 25.47 -14.32
N GLU A 6 4.74 26.02 -13.91
CA GLU A 6 3.74 25.31 -13.10
C GLU A 6 3.53 23.89 -13.63
N PRO A 7 3.51 22.86 -12.78
CA PRO A 7 3.25 21.50 -13.22
C PRO A 7 1.87 21.45 -13.88
N ASP A 8 1.81 20.91 -15.10
CA ASP A 8 0.52 20.73 -15.78
C ASP A 8 -0.41 19.83 -14.95
N GLY A 9 -1.72 20.01 -15.12
CA GLY A 9 -2.71 19.25 -14.32
C GLY A 9 -2.58 17.73 -14.45
N LYS A 10 -1.99 17.22 -15.54
CA LYS A 10 -1.75 15.78 -15.72
C LYS A 10 -0.62 15.29 -14.81
N THR A 11 0.44 16.07 -14.66
CA THR A 11 1.57 15.78 -13.77
C THR A 11 1.13 15.72 -12.32
N VAL A 12 0.30 16.67 -11.88
CA VAL A 12 -0.25 16.68 -10.51
C VAL A 12 -1.10 15.43 -10.24
N LEU A 13 -1.97 15.07 -11.19
CA LEU A 13 -2.80 13.86 -11.07
C LEU A 13 -1.96 12.58 -11.05
N LEU A 14 -0.90 12.51 -11.85
CA LEU A 14 0.01 11.36 -11.88
C LEU A 14 0.72 11.18 -10.52
N LEU A 15 1.29 12.25 -9.97
CA LEU A 15 1.96 12.20 -8.66
C LEU A 15 1.00 11.78 -7.54
N ARG A 16 -0.24 12.30 -7.57
CA ARG A 16 -1.27 11.89 -6.61
C ARG A 16 -1.57 10.40 -6.73
N ASN A 17 -1.79 9.90 -7.96
CA ASN A 17 -2.11 8.49 -8.18
C ASN A 17 -0.98 7.55 -7.72
N LEU A 18 0.28 7.94 -7.93
CA LEU A 18 1.43 7.17 -7.44
C LEU A 18 1.45 7.13 -5.91
N LYS A 19 1.25 8.28 -5.26
CA LYS A 19 1.17 8.37 -3.80
C LYS A 19 0.02 7.54 -3.23
N ASP A 20 -1.18 7.66 -3.81
CA ASP A 20 -2.38 6.94 -3.37
C ASP A 20 -2.24 5.42 -3.57
N ALA A 21 -1.46 4.98 -4.56
CA ALA A 21 -1.09 3.58 -4.77
C ALA A 21 -0.02 3.06 -3.78
N GLY A 22 0.44 3.92 -2.86
CA GLY A 22 1.47 3.60 -1.88
C GLY A 22 2.88 3.56 -2.46
N CYS A 23 3.11 4.12 -3.67
CA CYS A 23 4.48 4.30 -4.17
C CYS A 23 5.19 5.34 -3.28
N ASP A 24 6.29 4.94 -2.66
CA ASP A 24 7.12 5.85 -1.88
C ASP A 24 7.84 6.87 -2.78
N THR A 25 8.55 7.81 -2.15
CA THR A 25 9.31 8.85 -2.85
C THR A 25 10.31 8.25 -3.83
N ALA A 26 11.04 7.20 -3.45
CA ALA A 26 12.05 6.57 -4.29
C ALA A 26 11.44 5.91 -5.53
N MET A 27 10.32 5.20 -5.36
CA MET A 27 9.57 4.59 -6.44
C MET A 27 8.97 5.65 -7.37
N THR A 28 8.47 6.76 -6.82
CA THR A 28 7.93 7.87 -7.60
C THR A 28 9.02 8.51 -8.46
N GLU A 29 10.18 8.81 -7.89
CA GLU A 29 11.33 9.36 -8.63
C GLU A 29 11.79 8.41 -9.75
N GLN A 30 11.86 7.11 -9.46
CA GLN A 30 12.24 6.09 -10.43
C GLN A 30 11.20 5.97 -11.56
N PHE A 31 9.90 6.06 -11.24
CA PHE A 31 8.82 6.06 -12.23
C PHE A 31 8.97 7.24 -13.20
N LEU A 32 9.21 8.45 -12.68
CA LEU A 32 9.38 9.67 -13.48
C LEU A 32 10.66 9.63 -14.32
N ALA A 33 11.73 9.00 -13.82
CA ALA A 33 12.94 8.77 -14.62
C ALA A 33 12.64 7.87 -15.82
N TYR A 34 11.93 6.78 -15.63
CA TYR A 34 11.51 5.92 -16.73
C TYR A 34 10.55 6.59 -17.71
N GLU A 35 9.71 7.51 -17.24
CA GLU A 35 8.84 8.33 -18.10
C GLU A 35 9.66 9.21 -19.05
N ARG A 36 10.64 9.95 -18.51
CA ARG A 36 11.56 10.79 -19.31
C ARG A 36 12.34 9.98 -20.34
N GLU A 37 12.70 8.75 -20.00
CA GLU A 37 13.43 7.82 -20.88
C GLU A 37 12.51 6.99 -21.80
N LYS A 38 11.19 7.19 -21.76
CA LYS A 38 10.18 6.41 -22.52
C LYS A 38 10.26 4.89 -22.26
N LYS A 39 10.67 4.49 -21.06
CA LYS A 39 10.82 3.09 -20.63
C LYS A 39 9.54 2.52 -20.02
N THR A 40 8.46 2.46 -20.80
CA THR A 40 7.12 2.03 -20.32
C THR A 40 7.10 0.63 -19.71
N GLN A 41 7.89 -0.32 -20.23
CA GLN A 41 8.01 -1.65 -19.63
C GLN A 41 8.65 -1.62 -18.23
N ALA A 42 9.58 -0.70 -17.99
CA ALA A 42 10.18 -0.53 -16.67
C ALA A 42 9.20 0.11 -15.68
N GLN A 43 8.44 1.12 -16.11
CA GLN A 43 7.32 1.70 -15.32
C GLN A 43 6.33 0.62 -14.91
N ARG A 44 5.88 -0.22 -15.87
CA ARG A 44 4.95 -1.31 -15.60
C ARG A 44 5.51 -2.31 -14.57
N ARG A 45 6.77 -2.73 -14.72
CA ARG A 45 7.41 -3.63 -13.74
C ARG A 45 7.50 -3.02 -12.35
N LEU A 46 7.78 -1.72 -12.26
CA LEU A 46 7.83 -1.01 -10.99
C LEU A 46 6.47 -1.03 -10.27
N LEU A 47 5.38 -0.72 -11.00
CA LEU A 47 4.03 -0.76 -10.46
C LEU A 47 3.59 -2.17 -10.05
N LEU A 48 3.95 -3.20 -10.83
CA LEU A 48 3.67 -4.60 -10.46
C LEU A 48 4.35 -5.00 -9.16
N ARG A 49 5.60 -4.57 -8.93
CA ARG A 49 6.30 -4.81 -7.67
C ARG A 49 5.58 -4.17 -6.48
N GLN A 50 5.06 -2.96 -6.64
CA GLN A 50 4.28 -2.30 -5.60
C GLN A 50 3.00 -3.08 -5.29
N ARG A 51 2.27 -3.48 -6.33
CA ARG A 51 1.06 -4.31 -6.19
C ARG A 51 1.36 -5.59 -5.43
N ASP A 52 2.44 -6.30 -5.76
CA ASP A 52 2.82 -7.54 -5.08
C ASP A 52 3.22 -7.29 -3.61
N SER A 53 3.83 -6.15 -3.31
CA SER A 53 4.12 -5.73 -1.93
C SER A 53 2.85 -5.53 -1.12
N LEU A 54 1.86 -4.83 -1.68
CA LEU A 54 0.56 -4.62 -1.04
C LEU A 54 -0.17 -5.94 -0.79
N LEU A 55 -0.15 -6.86 -1.77
CA LEU A 55 -0.76 -8.18 -1.60
C LEU A 55 -0.08 -9.00 -0.49
N ARG A 56 1.26 -8.95 -0.39
CA ARG A 56 1.97 -9.58 0.74
C ARG A 56 1.54 -8.99 2.07
N ALA A 57 1.46 -7.67 2.17
CA ALA A 57 1.01 -7.01 3.40
C ALA A 57 -0.43 -7.38 3.78
N VAL A 58 -1.32 -7.57 2.81
CA VAL A 58 -2.68 -8.08 3.06
C VAL A 58 -2.64 -9.48 3.63
N HIS A 59 -1.89 -10.41 3.01
CA HIS A 59 -1.79 -11.78 3.50
C HIS A 59 -1.15 -11.86 4.90
N GLU A 60 -0.06 -11.13 5.13
CA GLU A 60 0.61 -11.08 6.44
C GLU A 60 -0.31 -10.53 7.54
N ASN A 61 -1.10 -9.49 7.23
CA ASN A 61 -2.05 -8.95 8.20
C ASN A 61 -3.25 -9.87 8.40
N GLN A 62 -3.69 -10.61 7.38
CA GLN A 62 -4.73 -11.62 7.54
C GLN A 62 -4.29 -12.72 8.52
N GLU A 63 -3.08 -13.25 8.38
CA GLU A 63 -2.53 -14.26 9.32
C GLU A 63 -2.48 -13.72 10.76
N ARG A 64 -2.13 -12.45 10.94
CA ARG A 64 -2.13 -11.79 12.25
C ARG A 64 -3.54 -11.64 12.83
N ILE A 65 -4.51 -11.29 11.99
CA ILE A 65 -5.92 -11.18 12.38
C ILE A 65 -6.46 -12.54 12.79
N ASP A 66 -6.19 -13.59 12.02
CA ASP A 66 -6.64 -14.95 12.35
C ASP A 66 -6.09 -15.41 13.71
N CYS A 67 -4.82 -15.09 14.01
CA CYS A 67 -4.23 -15.33 15.32
C CYS A 67 -4.94 -14.53 16.43
N LEU A 68 -5.25 -13.26 16.19
CA LEU A 68 -5.96 -12.40 17.14
C LEU A 68 -7.37 -12.90 17.40
N ASP A 69 -8.11 -13.31 16.37
CA ASP A 69 -9.46 -13.85 16.47
C ASP A 69 -9.48 -15.12 17.33
N PHE A 70 -8.51 -16.00 17.15
CA PHE A 70 -8.35 -17.18 18.02
C PHE A 70 -8.09 -16.80 19.48
N LEU A 71 -7.21 -15.83 19.73
CA LEU A 71 -6.90 -15.35 21.08
C LEU A 71 -8.12 -14.68 21.72
N LEU A 72 -8.85 -13.85 20.97
CA LEU A 72 -10.08 -13.20 21.42
C LEU A 72 -11.14 -14.23 21.79
N TYR A 73 -11.40 -15.22 20.93
CA TYR A 73 -12.31 -16.32 21.23
C TYR A 73 -11.93 -17.05 22.53
N SER A 74 -10.63 -17.32 22.72
CA SER A 74 -10.11 -17.98 23.92
C SER A 74 -10.32 -17.16 25.19
N VAL A 75 -10.18 -15.83 25.10
CA VAL A 75 -10.40 -14.92 26.24
C VAL A 75 -11.90 -14.75 26.50
N GLU A 76 -12.72 -14.58 25.48
CA GLU A 76 -14.17 -14.48 25.60
C GLU A 76 -14.79 -15.74 26.22
N GLY A 77 -14.30 -16.92 25.86
CA GLY A 77 -14.69 -18.18 26.49
C GLY A 77 -14.47 -18.16 28.01
N LYS A 78 -13.32 -17.63 28.47
CA LYS A 78 -13.02 -17.48 29.90
C LYS A 78 -13.91 -16.46 30.60
N ILE A 79 -14.30 -15.39 29.90
CA ILE A 79 -15.24 -14.40 30.44
C ILE A 79 -16.62 -15.03 30.62
N LYS A 80 -17.07 -15.84 29.66
CA LYS A 80 -18.36 -16.55 29.71
C LYS A 80 -18.40 -17.56 30.86
N THR A 81 -17.34 -18.36 31.04
CA THR A 81 -17.26 -19.32 32.15
C THR A 81 -17.14 -18.64 33.52
N ALA A 82 -16.46 -17.48 33.60
CA ALA A 82 -16.37 -16.70 34.84
C ALA A 82 -17.68 -15.96 35.21
N LYS A 83 -18.57 -15.72 34.25
CA LYS A 83 -19.86 -15.04 34.48
C LYS A 83 -21.01 -15.98 34.86
N GLY A 84 -20.77 -17.28 34.89
CA GLY A 84 -21.76 -18.28 35.30
C GLY A 84 -22.89 -18.39 34.27
N GLU A 85 -22.89 -19.51 33.55
CA GLU A 85 -24.16 -20.11 33.14
C GLU A 85 -25.00 -20.26 34.42
N LYS A 86 -26.06 -19.45 34.51
CA LYS A 86 -27.26 -19.72 35.31
C LYS A 86 -28.35 -20.20 34.37
#